data_AF-A0A3M2WGG1-F1
#
_entry.id   AF-A0A3M2WGG1-F1
#
_cell.length_a   1.000
_cell.length_b   1.000
_cell.length_c   1.000
_cell.angle_alpha   90.00
_cell.angle_beta   90.00
_cell.angle_gamma   90.00
#
_symmetry.space_group_name_H-M   'P 1'
#
loop_
_entity.id
_entity.type
_entity.pdbx_description
1 polymer ?
#
loop_
_entity_poly.entity_id
_entity_poly.type
_entity_poly.pdbx_seq_one_letter_code
_entity_poly.pdbx_strand_id
1 'polypeptide(L)' 'MDDATFKAEVEAMWQRVYAINTFSRPNLMARYVDYES' A
#
# COMPACT_ATOMS: atom_id res chain seq x y z
N MET A 1 -2.67 17.05 -19.80
CA MET A 1 -2.90 17.05 -18.33
C MET A 1 -2.14 18.23 -17.78
N ASP A 2 -2.81 19.13 -17.06
CA ASP A 2 -2.14 20.25 -16.38
C ASP A 2 -1.56 19.80 -15.03
N ASP A 3 -0.63 20.60 -14.49
CA ASP A 3 0.10 20.31 -13.26
C ASP A 3 -0.82 20.18 -12.03
N ALA A 4 -1.93 20.91 -11.97
CA ALA A 4 -2.87 20.82 -10.86
C ALA A 4 -3.64 19.49 -10.90
N THR A 5 -4.07 19.06 -12.08
CA THR A 5 -4.69 17.74 -12.28
C THR A 5 -3.72 16.62 -11.91
N PHE A 6 -2.46 16.69 -12.34
CA PHE A 6 -1.44 15.69 -11.99
C PHE A 6 -1.22 15.61 -10.48
N LYS A 7 -1.08 16.75 -9.80
CA LYS A 7 -0.90 16.80 -8.34
C LYS A 7 -2.09 16.22 -7.58
N ALA A 8 -3.31 16.47 -8.05
CA ALA A 8 -4.52 15.90 -7.44
C ALA A 8 -4.54 14.36 -7.55
N GLU A 9 -4.13 13.80 -8.69
CA GLU A 9 -4.04 12.34 -8.86
C GLU A 9 -2.94 11.73 -7.98
N VAL A 10 -1.78 12.39 -7.88
CA VAL A 10 -0.68 11.96 -7.01
C VAL A 10 -1.12 11.97 -5.54
N GLU A 11 -1.75 13.04 -5.06
CA GLU A 11 -2.30 13.10 -3.70
C GLU A 11 -3.33 11.99 -3.44
N ALA A 12 -4.24 11.75 -4.38
CA ALA A 12 -5.23 10.67 -4.26
C ALA A 12 -4.56 9.29 -4.17
N MET A 13 -3.45 9.07 -4.88
CA MET A 13 -2.66 7.84 -4.78
C MET A 13 -1.98 7.73 -3.40
N TRP A 14 -1.36 8.80 -2.90
CA TRP A 14 -0.71 8.82 -1.59
C TRP A 14 -1.66 8.53 -0.44
N GLN A 15 -2.86 9.13 -0.45
CA GLN A 15 -3.87 8.86 0.60
C GLN A 15 -4.32 7.39 0.61
N ARG A 16 -4.41 6.75 -0.55
CA ARG A 16 -4.70 5.31 -0.63
C ARG A 16 -3.58 4.47 -0.05
N VAL A 17 -2.32 4.86 -0.24
CA VAL A 17 -1.16 4.16 0.34
C VAL A 17 -1.17 4.23 1.86
N TYR A 18 -1.42 5.40 2.46
CA TYR A 18 -1.54 5.53 3.91
C TYR A 18 -2.73 4.76 4.49
N ALA A 19 -3.81 4.61 3.73
CA ALA A 19 -4.96 3.80 4.12
C ALA A 19 -4.69 2.27 4.03
N ILE A 20 -3.63 1.83 3.33
CA ILE A 20 -3.25 0.42 3.33
C ILE A 20 -2.57 0.12 4.66
N ASN A 21 -3.35 -0.44 5.58
CA ASN A 21 -2.83 -1.08 6.76
C ASN A 21 -2.14 -2.40 6.37
N THR A 22 -0.87 -2.34 5.95
CA THR A 22 -0.05 -3.51 5.57
C THR A 22 0.41 -4.30 6.78
N PHE A 23 0.75 -3.62 7.88
CA PHE A 23 1.34 -4.25 9.06
C PHE A 23 0.35 -5.05 9.91
N SER A 24 -0.95 -4.75 9.84
CA SER A 24 -1.98 -5.51 10.55
C SER A 24 -2.61 -6.61 9.71
N ARG A 25 -2.27 -6.69 8.41
CA ARG A 25 -2.83 -7.73 7.53
C ARG A 25 -2.11 -9.05 7.83
N PRO A 26 -2.84 -10.15 8.02
CA PRO A 26 -2.23 -11.45 8.21
C PRO A 26 -1.39 -11.80 6.99
N ASN A 27 -0.13 -12.19 7.22
CA ASN A 27 0.74 -12.67 6.15
C ASN A 27 0.12 -13.93 5.53
N LEU A 28 -0.32 -13.83 4.28
CA LEU A 28 -0.94 -14.94 3.54
C LEU A 28 0.07 -16.07 3.25
N MET A 29 1.37 -15.77 3.24
CA MET A 29 2.44 -16.74 3.04
C MET A 29 2.83 -17.46 4.33
N ALA A 30 2.39 -16.99 5.50
CA ALA A 30 2.74 -17.62 6.79
C ALA A 30 2.24 -19.07 6.94
N ARG A 31 1.27 -19.49 6.11
CA ARG A 31 0.80 -20.90 6.08
C ARG A 31 1.63 -21.80 5.15
N TYR A 32 2.45 -21.21 4.29
CA TYR A 32 3.11 -21.91 3.19
C TYR A 32 4.64 -21.76 3.21
N VAL A 33 5.14 -20.80 3.99
CA VAL A 33 6.56 -20.49 4.11
C VAL A 33 6.89 -20.44 5.58
N ASP A 34 7.83 -21.28 5.98
CA ASP A 34 8.47 -21.20 7.28
C ASP A 34 9.60 -20.17 7.18
N TYR A 35 9.53 -19.14 8.01
CA TYR A 35 10.54 -18.07 8.06
C TYR A 35 11.52 -18.29 9.23
N GLU A 36 11.41 -19.40 9.95
CA GLU A 36 12.38 -19.76 10.98
C GLU A 36 13.74 -20.11 10.35
N SER A 37 14.75 -19.31 10.69
CA SER A 37 16.19 -19.57 10.51
C SER A 37 16.95 -19.21 11.76
#